data_AF-A0A924L5R8-F1
#
_entry.id   AF-A0A924L5R8-F1
#
_cell.length_a   1.000
_cell.length_b   1.000
_cell.length_c   1.000
_cell.angle_alpha   90.00
_cell.angle_beta   90.00
_cell.angle_gamma   90.00
#
_symmetry.space_group_name_H-M   'P 1'
#
loop_
_entity.id
_entity.type
_entity.pdbx_description
1 polymer ?
#
loop_
_entity_poly.entity_id
_entity_poly.type
_entity_poly.pdbx_seq_one_letter_code
_entity_poly.pdbx_strand_id
1 'polypeptide(L)'
;MFLNKILLVIFTGLAFTSTAQTSTEYVKNWAKTAAFEKKGLTKSALQEVMAIYNMAVKDDNDAQQIKAAIYQIRYRNMVQEDSRENNIFYIDTLIAKAKIPAKNILQSMQAEMFWQYLQNNRYKFYDRTALSEEKLNDITTWTLDKLHATIGKLYEASLANESLLQTTKIDRFDPVIVKGENTQQLRPTLFDFLAFRGLDYFKNDERDLIKPAYQFTIDNPKAFAPAAEFAATSFTTKDTAALH
;
A
#
# COMPACT_ATOMS: atom_id res chain seq x y z
N MET A 1 -32.75 -14.05 -69.34
CA MET A 1 -32.46 -12.62 -69.55
C MET A 1 -32.38 -11.96 -68.18
N PHE A 2 -31.13 -11.67 -67.76
CA PHE A 2 -30.64 -10.77 -66.71
C PHE A 2 -31.15 -10.90 -65.26
N LEU A 3 -30.32 -11.37 -64.32
CA LEU A 3 -29.28 -10.65 -63.55
C LEU A 3 -29.86 -9.78 -62.42
N ASN A 4 -29.69 -10.20 -61.16
CA ASN A 4 -28.78 -9.49 -60.25
C ASN A 4 -28.52 -10.24 -58.95
N LYS A 5 -27.22 -10.37 -58.67
CA LYS A 5 -26.59 -10.87 -57.45
C LYS A 5 -26.74 -9.82 -56.34
N ILE A 6 -27.08 -10.23 -55.11
CA ILE A 6 -26.56 -9.57 -53.90
C ILE A 6 -26.11 -10.67 -52.93
N LEU A 7 -24.80 -10.76 -52.82
CA LEU A 7 -24.03 -11.47 -51.81
C LEU A 7 -24.10 -10.59 -50.53
N LEU A 8 -24.54 -11.13 -49.39
CA LEU A 8 -24.30 -10.48 -48.10
C LEU A 8 -23.71 -11.51 -47.14
N VAL A 9 -22.39 -11.57 -47.14
CA VAL A 9 -21.57 -12.29 -46.16
C VAL A 9 -21.62 -11.48 -44.88
N ILE A 10 -22.41 -11.93 -43.90
CA ILE A 10 -22.33 -11.42 -42.53
C ILE A 10 -21.24 -12.23 -41.81
N PHE A 11 -20.03 -11.68 -41.83
CA PHE A 11 -18.91 -12.14 -41.04
C PHE A 11 -19.04 -11.54 -39.63
N THR A 12 -19.90 -12.12 -38.78
CA THR A 12 -19.84 -11.85 -37.34
C THR A 12 -18.63 -12.58 -36.78
N GLY A 13 -17.49 -11.90 -36.77
CA GLY A 13 -16.32 -12.34 -36.02
C GLY A 13 -16.68 -12.39 -34.54
N LEU A 14 -16.76 -13.61 -33.99
CA LEU A 14 -16.62 -13.83 -32.56
C LEU A 14 -15.18 -13.42 -32.17
N ALA A 15 -15.02 -12.23 -31.62
CA ALA A 15 -13.83 -11.88 -30.86
C ALA A 15 -13.94 -12.51 -29.46
N PHE A 16 -13.77 -13.83 -29.38
CA PHE A 16 -13.55 -14.56 -28.14
C PHE A 16 -12.22 -15.29 -28.25
N THR A 17 -11.13 -14.65 -27.81
CA THR A 17 -9.97 -15.29 -27.15
C THR A 17 -8.87 -14.23 -26.94
N SER A 18 -8.87 -13.54 -25.80
CA SER A 18 -7.73 -12.71 -25.39
C SER A 18 -7.25 -12.97 -23.96
N THR A 19 -7.96 -13.79 -23.18
CA THR A 19 -7.63 -14.05 -21.77
C THR A 19 -6.60 -15.16 -21.57
N ALA A 20 -6.38 -16.04 -22.57
CA ALA A 20 -5.42 -17.14 -22.46
C ALA A 20 -3.96 -16.72 -22.71
N GLN A 21 -3.73 -15.72 -23.56
CA GLN A 21 -2.39 -15.33 -24.00
C GLN A 21 -1.62 -14.51 -22.93
N THR A 22 -2.33 -13.72 -22.12
CA THR A 22 -1.71 -12.93 -21.04
C THR A 22 -1.17 -13.83 -19.93
N SER A 23 -1.94 -14.85 -19.51
CA SER A 23 -1.51 -15.82 -18.49
C SER A 23 -0.22 -16.56 -18.89
N THR A 24 -0.06 -16.92 -20.17
CA THR A 24 1.14 -17.61 -20.66
C THR A 24 2.38 -16.71 -20.65
N GLU A 25 2.24 -15.42 -20.91
CA GLU A 25 3.40 -14.49 -20.92
C GLU A 25 3.90 -14.22 -19.49
N TYR A 26 3.00 -14.05 -18.50
CA TYR A 26 3.42 -13.93 -17.10
C TYR A 26 4.18 -15.17 -16.62
N VAL A 27 3.71 -16.38 -16.95
CA VAL A 27 4.40 -17.63 -16.58
C VAL A 27 5.81 -17.66 -17.14
N LYS A 28 5.99 -17.28 -18.41
CA LYS A 28 7.30 -17.21 -19.06
C LYS A 28 8.21 -16.17 -18.42
N ASN A 29 7.70 -14.96 -18.14
CA ASN A 29 8.49 -13.90 -17.52
C ASN A 29 8.93 -14.29 -16.10
N TRP A 30 8.04 -14.89 -15.30
CA TRP A 30 8.39 -15.39 -13.97
C TRP A 30 9.40 -16.54 -14.01
N ALA A 31 9.30 -17.45 -15.00
CA ALA A 31 10.30 -18.49 -15.19
C ALA A 31 11.67 -17.90 -15.55
N LYS A 32 11.70 -16.84 -16.36
CA LYS A 32 12.92 -16.09 -16.69
C LYS A 32 13.51 -15.37 -15.48
N THR A 33 12.67 -14.71 -14.66
CA THR A 33 13.07 -14.12 -13.37
C THR A 33 13.71 -15.18 -12.46
N ALA A 34 13.07 -16.33 -12.29
CA ALA A 34 13.58 -17.42 -11.46
C ALA A 34 14.92 -17.99 -11.99
N ALA A 35 15.07 -18.07 -13.32
CA ALA A 35 16.33 -18.47 -13.94
C ALA A 35 17.47 -17.48 -13.68
N PHE A 36 17.20 -16.17 -13.68
CA PHE A 36 18.18 -15.16 -13.30
C PHE A 36 18.54 -15.25 -11.81
N GLU A 37 17.56 -15.43 -10.93
CA GLU A 37 17.76 -15.58 -9.49
C GLU A 37 18.64 -16.80 -9.16
N LYS A 38 18.37 -17.95 -9.78
CA LYS A 38 19.18 -19.16 -9.63
C LYS A 38 20.64 -18.97 -10.06
N LYS A 39 20.90 -18.05 -11.01
CA LYS A 39 22.25 -17.72 -11.49
C LYS A 39 22.91 -16.58 -10.69
N GLY A 40 22.25 -16.03 -9.67
CA GLY A 40 22.74 -14.86 -8.93
C GLY A 40 22.70 -13.55 -9.73
N LEU A 41 22.00 -13.52 -10.87
CA LEU A 41 21.93 -12.37 -11.77
C LEU A 41 20.84 -11.39 -11.32
N THR A 42 20.99 -10.85 -10.11
CA THR A 42 19.94 -10.05 -9.45
C THR A 42 19.57 -8.78 -10.20
N LYS A 43 20.53 -8.15 -10.89
CA LYS A 43 20.26 -6.98 -11.75
C LYS A 43 19.37 -7.34 -12.95
N SER A 44 19.61 -8.50 -13.57
CA SER A 44 18.77 -9.00 -14.67
C SER A 44 17.39 -9.44 -14.17
N ALA A 45 17.32 -10.07 -13.00
CA ALA A 45 16.06 -10.40 -12.35
C ALA A 45 15.23 -9.14 -12.05
N LEU A 46 15.86 -8.07 -11.54
CA LEU A 46 15.23 -6.77 -11.32
C LEU A 46 14.66 -6.17 -12.61
N GLN A 47 15.43 -6.16 -13.70
CA GLN A 47 14.95 -5.66 -14.99
C GLN A 47 13.73 -6.44 -15.50
N GLU A 48 13.74 -7.76 -15.34
CA GLU A 48 12.62 -8.60 -15.73
C GLU A 48 11.35 -8.27 -14.93
N VAL A 49 11.45 -8.15 -13.60
CA VAL A 49 10.27 -7.82 -12.77
C VAL A 49 9.77 -6.39 -12.97
N MET A 50 10.64 -5.45 -13.37
CA MET A 50 10.20 -4.11 -13.82
C MET A 50 9.37 -4.21 -15.11
N ALA A 51 9.74 -5.10 -16.04
CA ALA A 51 8.95 -5.34 -17.25
C ALA A 51 7.60 -5.99 -16.91
N ILE A 52 7.58 -6.99 -16.02
CA ILE A 52 6.35 -7.63 -15.53
C ILE A 52 5.42 -6.60 -14.90
N TYR A 53 5.94 -5.67 -14.08
CA TYR A 53 5.11 -4.62 -13.47
C TYR A 53 4.47 -3.70 -14.50
N ASN A 54 5.23 -3.21 -15.47
CA ASN A 54 4.68 -2.34 -16.51
C ASN A 54 3.66 -3.07 -17.39
N MET A 55 3.83 -4.38 -17.60
CA MET A 55 2.84 -5.22 -18.29
C MET A 55 1.58 -5.36 -17.45
N ALA A 56 1.71 -5.64 -16.15
CA ALA A 56 0.58 -5.77 -15.22
C ALA A 56 -0.25 -4.49 -15.08
N VAL A 57 0.42 -3.32 -15.11
CA VAL A 57 -0.26 -2.01 -15.14
C VAL A 57 -1.10 -1.85 -16.42
N LYS A 58 -0.60 -2.32 -17.58
CA LYS A 58 -1.32 -2.21 -18.86
C LYS A 58 -2.48 -3.19 -18.95
N ASP A 59 -2.31 -4.36 -18.36
CA ASP A 59 -3.30 -5.45 -18.38
C ASP A 59 -4.36 -5.31 -17.26
N ASP A 60 -4.29 -4.26 -16.43
CA ASP A 60 -5.09 -4.08 -15.22
C ASP A 60 -5.06 -5.32 -14.29
N ASN A 61 -3.89 -5.96 -14.22
CA ASN A 61 -3.65 -7.16 -13.41
C ASN A 61 -3.03 -6.79 -12.06
N ASP A 62 -3.86 -6.33 -11.14
CA ASP A 62 -3.42 -5.85 -9.82
C ASP A 62 -2.57 -6.90 -9.06
N ALA A 63 -2.93 -8.19 -9.12
CA ALA A 63 -2.20 -9.23 -8.40
C ALA A 63 -0.75 -9.39 -8.91
N GLN A 64 -0.57 -9.44 -10.24
CA GLN A 64 0.77 -9.49 -10.83
C GLN A 64 1.54 -8.19 -10.62
N GLN A 65 0.84 -7.05 -10.62
CA GLN A 65 1.43 -5.75 -10.36
C GLN A 65 2.02 -5.70 -8.94
N ILE A 66 1.24 -6.07 -7.92
CA ILE A 66 1.71 -6.12 -6.53
C ILE A 66 2.84 -7.14 -6.37
N LYS A 67 2.73 -8.31 -7.01
CA LYS A 67 3.78 -9.34 -6.97
C LYS A 67 5.11 -8.80 -7.51
N ALA A 68 5.05 -8.14 -8.66
CA ALA A 68 6.21 -7.56 -9.29
C ALA A 68 6.80 -6.41 -8.45
N ALA A 69 5.97 -5.59 -7.81
CA ALA A 69 6.43 -4.54 -6.88
C ALA A 69 7.23 -5.13 -5.71
N ILE A 70 6.72 -6.18 -5.06
CA ILE A 70 7.41 -6.87 -3.96
C ILE A 70 8.77 -7.40 -4.41
N TYR A 71 8.83 -8.04 -5.58
CA TYR A 71 10.09 -8.54 -6.14
C TYR A 71 11.07 -7.43 -6.51
N GLN A 72 10.58 -6.29 -7.02
CA GLN A 72 11.44 -5.13 -7.28
C GLN A 72 12.11 -4.63 -6.01
N ILE A 73 11.36 -4.47 -4.92
CA ILE A 73 11.92 -4.06 -3.62
C ILE A 73 12.96 -5.06 -3.15
N ARG A 74 12.65 -6.37 -3.23
CA ARG A 74 13.56 -7.47 -2.86
C ARG A 74 14.88 -7.41 -3.64
N TYR A 75 14.82 -7.28 -4.96
CA TYR A 75 16.04 -7.24 -5.77
C TYR A 75 16.78 -5.92 -5.68
N ARG A 76 16.09 -4.78 -5.49
CA ARG A 76 16.75 -3.51 -5.19
C ARG A 76 17.55 -3.59 -3.89
N ASN A 77 17.01 -4.25 -2.86
CA ASN A 77 17.71 -4.51 -1.60
C ASN A 77 19.04 -5.28 -1.76
N MET A 78 19.16 -6.08 -2.82
CA MET A 78 20.34 -6.90 -3.09
C MET A 78 21.35 -6.23 -4.04
N VAL A 79 20.94 -5.18 -4.78
CA VAL A 79 21.76 -4.58 -5.84
C VAL A 79 22.31 -3.19 -5.45
N GLN A 80 21.65 -2.47 -4.53
CA GLN A 80 22.07 -1.11 -4.15
C GLN A 80 22.48 -1.08 -2.67
N GLU A 81 23.62 -0.45 -2.37
CA GLU A 81 24.19 -0.40 -1.00
C GLU A 81 23.27 0.36 -0.02
N ASP A 82 22.71 1.50 -0.42
CA ASP A 82 21.77 2.30 0.40
C ASP A 82 20.29 1.97 0.10
N SER A 83 20.01 0.74 -0.32
CA SER A 83 18.70 0.35 -0.88
C SER A 83 17.55 0.39 0.11
N ARG A 84 17.77 0.14 1.41
CA ARG A 84 16.66 -0.04 2.37
C ARG A 84 15.86 1.24 2.56
N GLU A 85 16.52 2.35 2.85
CA GLU A 85 15.90 3.65 3.02
C GLU A 85 15.37 4.18 1.69
N ASN A 86 16.14 4.03 0.61
CA ASN A 86 15.75 4.47 -0.72
C ASN A 86 14.62 3.63 -1.34
N ASN A 87 14.37 2.42 -0.84
CA ASN A 87 13.26 1.58 -1.29
C ASN A 87 11.92 2.13 -0.83
N ILE A 88 11.86 2.81 0.32
CA ILE A 88 10.63 3.43 0.83
C ILE A 88 10.11 4.48 -0.15
N PHE A 89 11.00 5.33 -0.66
CA PHE A 89 10.67 6.36 -1.66
C PHE A 89 10.51 5.79 -3.08
N TYR A 90 11.12 4.64 -3.38
CA TYR A 90 10.93 3.99 -4.68
C TYR A 90 9.48 3.56 -4.91
N ILE A 91 8.74 3.24 -3.84
CA ILE A 91 7.31 2.93 -3.91
C ILE A 91 6.51 4.06 -4.56
N ASP A 92 6.92 5.33 -4.40
CA ASP A 92 6.24 6.47 -5.04
C ASP A 92 6.22 6.32 -6.56
N THR A 93 7.29 5.77 -7.15
CA THR A 93 7.38 5.51 -8.60
C THR A 93 6.42 4.40 -9.06
N LEU A 94 6.09 3.47 -8.16
CA LEU A 94 5.14 2.39 -8.41
C LEU A 94 3.71 2.91 -8.24
N ILE A 95 3.44 3.63 -7.15
CA ILE A 95 2.15 4.28 -6.86
C ILE A 95 1.73 5.20 -8.01
N ALA A 96 2.67 5.98 -8.56
CA ALA A 96 2.39 6.90 -9.67
C ALA A 96 1.85 6.20 -10.94
N LYS A 97 2.15 4.91 -11.12
CA LYS A 97 1.70 4.09 -12.25
C LYS A 97 0.50 3.21 -11.91
N ALA A 98 0.11 3.14 -10.65
CA ALA A 98 -0.91 2.21 -10.18
C ALA A 98 -2.31 2.82 -10.23
N LYS A 99 -3.27 2.02 -10.67
CA LYS A 99 -4.70 2.29 -10.50
C LYS A 99 -5.20 1.66 -9.19
N ILE A 100 -6.37 2.09 -8.75
CA ILE A 100 -7.09 1.45 -7.64
C ILE A 100 -7.62 0.11 -8.16
N PRO A 101 -7.52 -0.99 -7.38
CA PRO A 101 -7.07 -1.09 -5.99
C PRO A 101 -5.57 -1.31 -5.75
N ALA A 102 -4.74 -1.60 -6.76
CA ALA A 102 -3.29 -1.82 -6.55
C ALA A 102 -2.61 -0.63 -5.84
N LYS A 103 -3.03 0.60 -6.15
CA LYS A 103 -2.53 1.82 -5.51
C LYS A 103 -2.71 1.80 -3.99
N ASN A 104 -3.87 1.38 -3.49
CA ASN A 104 -4.17 1.30 -2.07
C ASN A 104 -3.23 0.31 -1.36
N ILE A 105 -2.98 -0.84 -1.97
CA ILE A 105 -2.07 -1.85 -1.43
C ILE A 105 -0.64 -1.30 -1.36
N LEU A 106 -0.17 -0.62 -2.42
CA LEU A 106 1.17 -0.01 -2.43
C LEU A 106 1.31 1.08 -1.36
N GLN A 107 0.28 1.87 -1.09
CA GLN A 107 0.27 2.87 -0.01
C GLN A 107 0.35 2.21 1.37
N SER A 108 -0.41 1.14 1.61
CA SER A 108 -0.32 0.36 2.85
C SER A 108 1.05 -0.31 3.03
N MET A 109 1.65 -0.80 1.93
CA MET A 109 3.02 -1.33 1.93
C MET A 109 4.04 -0.24 2.26
N GLN A 110 3.90 0.96 1.69
CA GLN A 110 4.81 2.08 1.99
C GLN A 110 4.70 2.51 3.45
N ALA A 111 3.48 2.61 3.99
CA ALA A 111 3.24 2.91 5.40
C ALA A 111 3.95 1.91 6.32
N GLU A 112 3.83 0.61 6.02
CA GLU A 112 4.52 -0.46 6.74
C GLU A 112 6.04 -0.31 6.66
N MET A 113 6.61 0.05 5.50
CA MET A 113 8.05 0.23 5.37
C MET A 113 8.57 1.43 6.19
N PHE A 114 7.84 2.55 6.22
CA PHE A 114 8.14 3.66 7.12
C PHE A 114 8.03 3.24 8.59
N TRP A 115 7.00 2.47 8.94
CA TRP A 115 6.82 1.95 10.29
C TRP A 115 7.96 1.03 10.72
N GLN A 116 8.37 0.09 9.88
CA GLN A 116 9.51 -0.78 10.12
C GLN A 116 10.82 0.00 10.25
N TYR A 117 11.02 1.03 9.43
CA TYR A 117 12.17 1.92 9.58
C TYR A 117 12.19 2.57 10.96
N LEU A 118 11.05 3.14 11.39
CA LEU A 118 10.94 3.75 12.71
C LEU A 118 11.24 2.75 13.82
N GLN A 119 10.60 1.57 13.81
CA GLN A 119 10.83 0.54 14.83
C GLN A 119 12.29 0.08 14.90
N ASN A 120 12.94 -0.10 13.75
CA ASN A 120 14.35 -0.50 13.69
C ASN A 120 15.33 0.61 14.14
N ASN A 121 14.91 1.87 14.10
CA ASN A 121 15.73 3.03 14.44
C ASN A 121 15.25 3.75 15.69
N ARG A 122 14.31 3.17 16.45
CA ARG A 122 13.65 3.80 17.62
C ARG A 122 14.64 4.42 18.59
N TYR A 123 15.74 3.72 18.89
CA TYR A 123 16.80 4.21 19.78
C TYR A 123 17.45 5.52 19.32
N LYS A 124 17.54 5.78 18.00
CA LYS A 124 18.14 6.99 17.45
C LYS A 124 17.28 8.23 17.67
N PHE A 125 15.99 8.06 17.92
CA PHE A 125 15.05 9.17 18.12
C PHE A 125 14.99 9.64 19.58
N TYR A 126 15.43 8.83 20.54
CA TYR A 126 15.46 9.23 21.95
C TYR A 126 16.53 10.30 22.25
N ASP A 127 17.65 10.29 21.52
CA ASP A 127 18.80 11.17 21.77
C ASP A 127 18.94 12.30 20.74
N ARG A 128 17.98 12.46 19.82
CA ARG A 128 18.04 13.48 18.76
C ARG A 128 17.34 14.76 19.16
N THR A 129 18.09 15.85 19.21
CA THR A 129 17.53 17.19 19.01
C THR A 129 17.09 17.35 17.56
N ALA A 130 16.03 18.13 17.31
CA ALA A 130 15.50 18.36 15.97
C ALA A 130 16.63 18.81 15.01
N LEU A 131 16.83 18.07 13.92
CA LEU A 131 17.84 18.40 12.90
C LEU A 131 17.45 19.72 12.22
N SER A 132 18.45 20.58 11.96
CA SER A 132 18.23 21.91 11.40
C SER A 132 17.74 21.92 9.95
N GLU A 133 17.93 20.82 9.20
CA GLU A 133 17.48 20.70 7.81
C GLU A 133 16.94 19.28 7.51
N GLU A 134 15.62 19.16 7.34
CA GLU A 134 15.00 17.94 6.84
C GLU A 134 15.04 17.88 5.31
N LYS A 135 15.48 16.75 4.76
CA LYS A 135 15.49 16.49 3.31
C LYS A 135 14.31 15.60 2.91
N LEU A 136 13.66 15.91 1.79
CA LEU A 136 12.46 15.19 1.36
C LEU A 136 12.70 13.69 1.11
N ASN A 137 13.81 13.32 0.48
CA ASN A 137 14.08 11.93 0.07
C ASN A 137 15.15 11.25 0.94
N ASP A 138 15.33 11.72 2.17
CA ASP A 138 16.28 11.15 3.12
C ASP A 138 15.60 11.02 4.49
N ILE A 139 15.04 9.83 4.71
CA ILE A 139 14.33 9.46 5.93
C ILE A 139 15.20 9.58 7.19
N THR A 140 16.54 9.54 7.05
CA THR A 140 17.46 9.70 8.19
C THR A 140 17.49 11.12 8.73
N THR A 141 16.96 12.09 7.99
CA THR A 141 16.83 13.48 8.43
C THR A 141 15.46 13.82 9.02
N TRP A 142 14.50 12.89 8.94
CA TRP A 142 13.12 13.16 9.33
C TRP A 142 12.95 13.11 10.85
N THR A 143 12.15 14.05 11.36
CA THR A 143 11.66 14.02 12.74
C THR A 143 10.66 12.88 12.98
N LEU A 144 10.51 12.50 14.24
CA LEU A 144 9.57 11.45 14.64
C LEU A 144 8.11 11.84 14.35
N ASP A 145 7.76 13.12 14.54
CA ASP A 145 6.45 13.67 14.17
C ASP A 145 6.16 13.52 12.67
N LYS A 146 7.13 13.85 11.82
CA LYS A 146 6.99 13.71 10.37
C LYS A 146 6.85 12.25 9.94
N LEU A 147 7.59 11.34 10.57
CA LEU A 147 7.45 9.90 10.33
C LEU A 147 6.02 9.45 10.67
N HIS A 148 5.54 9.74 11.88
CA HIS A 148 4.19 9.34 12.29
C HIS A 148 3.09 9.96 11.43
N ALA A 149 3.21 11.25 11.09
CA ALA A 149 2.28 11.94 10.21
C ALA A 149 2.27 11.32 8.79
N THR A 150 3.44 10.95 8.27
CA THR A 150 3.54 10.32 6.94
C THR A 150 2.94 8.92 6.95
N ILE A 151 3.26 8.10 7.97
CA ILE A 151 2.69 6.76 8.12
C ILE A 151 1.15 6.83 8.24
N GLY A 152 0.63 7.73 9.07
CA GLY A 152 -0.81 7.94 9.23
C GLY A 152 -1.49 8.31 7.91
N LYS A 153 -0.96 9.31 7.20
CA LYS A 153 -1.47 9.72 5.88
C LYS A 153 -1.45 8.58 4.86
N LEU A 154 -0.42 7.73 4.86
CA LEU A 154 -0.33 6.61 3.94
C LEU A 154 -1.35 5.51 4.27
N TYR A 155 -1.57 5.18 5.54
CA TYR A 155 -2.62 4.23 5.93
C TYR A 155 -4.02 4.78 5.63
N GLU A 156 -4.29 6.05 5.92
CA GLU A 156 -5.56 6.70 5.55
C GLU A 156 -5.78 6.70 4.04
N ALA A 157 -4.76 7.06 3.26
CA ALA A 157 -4.85 7.03 1.81
C ALA A 157 -5.05 5.61 1.27
N SER A 158 -4.51 4.59 1.95
CA SER A 158 -4.75 3.19 1.59
C SER A 158 -6.21 2.77 1.79
N LEU A 159 -6.98 3.46 2.63
CA LEU A 159 -8.40 3.19 2.88
C LEU A 159 -9.35 4.02 2.01
N ALA A 160 -8.83 4.96 1.21
CA ALA A 160 -9.64 5.73 0.29
C ALA A 160 -10.37 4.83 -0.72
N ASN A 161 -11.55 5.27 -1.18
CA ASN A 161 -12.45 4.51 -2.07
C ASN A 161 -13.10 3.29 -1.38
N GLU A 162 -13.52 3.48 -0.14
CA GLU A 162 -14.11 2.46 0.75
C GLU A 162 -15.11 1.52 0.06
N SER A 163 -16.11 2.06 -0.65
CA SER A 163 -17.14 1.24 -1.32
C SER A 163 -16.55 0.23 -2.33
N LEU A 164 -15.52 0.63 -3.09
CA LEU A 164 -14.83 -0.27 -4.02
C LEU A 164 -14.00 -1.30 -3.26
N LEU A 165 -13.33 -0.90 -2.19
CA LEU A 165 -12.50 -1.81 -1.38
C LEU A 165 -13.35 -2.85 -0.64
N GLN A 166 -14.52 -2.47 -0.15
CA GLN A 166 -15.49 -3.35 0.53
C GLN A 166 -16.14 -4.35 -0.44
N THR A 167 -16.20 -4.04 -1.73
CA THR A 167 -16.72 -4.96 -2.75
C THR A 167 -15.62 -5.79 -3.41
N THR A 168 -14.35 -5.40 -3.23
CA THR A 168 -13.20 -6.14 -3.75
C THR A 168 -12.86 -7.30 -2.83
N LYS A 169 -13.10 -8.53 -3.29
CA LYS A 169 -12.71 -9.74 -2.56
C LYS A 169 -11.20 -9.87 -2.46
N ILE A 170 -10.73 -10.31 -1.29
CA ILE A 170 -9.29 -10.45 -1.00
C ILE A 170 -8.64 -11.59 -1.79
N ASP A 171 -9.44 -12.59 -2.23
CA ASP A 171 -8.99 -13.77 -2.99
C ASP A 171 -8.35 -13.41 -4.34
N ARG A 172 -8.73 -12.29 -4.95
CA ARG A 172 -8.05 -11.72 -6.14
C ARG A 172 -6.54 -11.53 -5.92
N PHE A 173 -6.11 -11.38 -4.67
CA PHE A 173 -4.72 -11.13 -4.28
C PHE A 173 -4.05 -12.35 -3.63
N ASP A 174 -4.66 -13.54 -3.70
CA ASP A 174 -4.08 -14.80 -3.21
C ASP A 174 -2.62 -15.05 -3.66
N PRO A 175 -2.18 -14.70 -4.89
CA PRO A 175 -0.79 -14.89 -5.31
C PRO A 175 0.24 -14.05 -4.57
N VAL A 176 -0.18 -13.02 -3.82
CA VAL A 176 0.70 -12.07 -3.15
C VAL A 176 0.46 -11.98 -1.64
N ILE A 177 -0.68 -12.46 -1.16
CA ILE A 177 -1.02 -12.46 0.26
C ILE A 177 -0.57 -13.78 0.88
N VAL A 178 0.22 -13.68 1.95
CA VAL A 178 0.49 -14.81 2.83
C VAL A 178 -0.77 -15.05 3.65
N LYS A 179 -1.42 -16.20 3.43
CA LYS A 179 -2.62 -16.60 4.18
C LYS A 179 -2.21 -16.91 5.62
N GLY A 180 -2.76 -16.17 6.57
CA GLY A 180 -2.68 -16.51 7.99
C GLY A 180 -3.63 -17.66 8.32
N GLU A 181 -3.44 -18.30 9.48
CA GLU A 181 -4.37 -19.31 9.98
C GLU A 181 -5.73 -18.67 10.31
N ASN A 182 -6.81 -19.19 9.73
CA ASN A 182 -8.20 -18.75 9.96
C ASN A 182 -8.51 -17.26 9.72
N THR A 183 -7.67 -16.52 8.98
CA THR A 183 -7.86 -15.07 8.79
C THR A 183 -8.74 -14.69 7.61
N GLN A 184 -8.84 -15.54 6.57
CA GLN A 184 -9.60 -15.20 5.36
C GLN A 184 -11.10 -14.99 5.62
N GLN A 185 -11.70 -15.75 6.55
CA GLN A 185 -13.10 -15.56 6.96
C GLN A 185 -13.31 -14.27 7.76
N LEU A 186 -12.28 -13.81 8.48
CA LEU A 186 -12.33 -12.62 9.32
C LEU A 186 -12.08 -11.33 8.53
N ARG A 187 -11.52 -11.44 7.31
CA ARG A 187 -11.18 -10.30 6.44
C ARG A 187 -11.49 -10.63 4.97
N PRO A 188 -12.76 -10.78 4.61
CA PRO A 188 -13.16 -11.22 3.27
C PRO A 188 -12.86 -10.18 2.17
N THR A 189 -12.79 -8.90 2.53
CA THR A 189 -12.61 -7.81 1.56
C THR A 189 -11.22 -7.19 1.65
N LEU A 190 -10.83 -6.49 0.59
CA LEU A 190 -9.61 -5.70 0.60
C LEU A 190 -9.66 -4.57 1.64
N PHE A 191 -10.85 -4.00 1.87
CA PHE A 191 -11.04 -3.02 2.93
C PHE A 191 -10.68 -3.60 4.30
N ASP A 192 -11.24 -4.76 4.66
CA ASP A 192 -10.97 -5.40 5.96
C ASP A 192 -9.48 -5.70 6.16
N PHE A 193 -8.81 -6.14 5.09
CA PHE A 193 -7.37 -6.40 5.11
C PHE A 193 -6.56 -5.12 5.37
N LEU A 194 -6.84 -4.04 4.62
CA LEU A 194 -6.11 -2.77 4.75
C LEU A 194 -6.44 -2.06 6.07
N ALA A 195 -7.71 -2.09 6.49
CA ALA A 195 -8.18 -1.48 7.72
C ALA A 195 -7.53 -2.15 8.93
N PHE A 196 -7.39 -3.48 8.92
CA PHE A 196 -6.69 -4.17 10.00
C PHE A 196 -5.22 -3.78 10.08
N ARG A 197 -4.52 -3.66 8.94
CA ARG A 197 -3.11 -3.20 8.91
C ARG A 197 -2.98 -1.78 9.46
N GLY A 198 -3.89 -0.89 9.06
CA GLY A 198 -3.95 0.46 9.62
C GLY A 198 -4.19 0.41 11.12
N LEU A 199 -5.21 -0.32 11.57
CA LEU A 199 -5.58 -0.44 12.97
C LEU A 199 -4.42 -0.94 13.85
N ASP A 200 -3.65 -1.93 13.39
CA ASP A 200 -2.46 -2.41 14.12
C ASP A 200 -1.45 -1.27 14.38
N TYR A 201 -1.26 -0.38 13.42
CA TYR A 201 -0.47 0.83 13.62
C TYR A 201 -1.18 1.85 14.52
N PHE A 202 -2.48 2.12 14.30
CA PHE A 202 -3.20 3.14 15.05
C PHE A 202 -3.41 2.77 16.54
N LYS A 203 -3.35 1.50 16.89
CA LYS A 203 -3.44 1.02 18.28
C LYS A 203 -2.15 1.21 19.10
N ASN A 204 -1.04 1.61 18.48
CA ASN A 204 0.20 1.81 19.20
C ASN A 204 0.25 3.22 19.82
N ASP A 205 0.39 3.26 21.16
CA ASP A 205 0.44 4.46 21.99
C ASP A 205 1.74 5.28 21.81
N GLU A 206 2.72 4.83 21.02
CA GLU A 206 3.95 5.60 20.76
C GLU A 206 3.70 6.99 20.16
N ARG A 207 2.59 7.17 19.45
CA ARG A 207 2.16 8.48 18.95
C ARG A 207 1.75 9.43 20.07
N ASP A 208 1.35 8.89 21.21
CA ASP A 208 0.97 9.68 22.38
C ASP A 208 2.16 10.15 23.21
N LEU A 209 3.37 9.62 22.95
CA LEU A 209 4.60 10.01 23.68
C LEU A 209 5.14 11.37 23.26
N ILE A 210 4.75 11.86 22.08
CA ILE A 210 5.16 13.17 21.54
C ILE A 210 3.91 14.03 21.43
N LYS A 211 3.25 14.27 22.55
CA LYS A 211 2.18 15.25 22.57
C LYS A 211 2.76 16.66 22.57
N PRO A 212 2.17 17.60 21.82
CA PRO A 212 2.37 19.03 22.07
C PRO A 212 2.02 19.31 23.54
N ALA A 213 2.45 20.46 24.07
CA ALA A 213 2.13 20.90 25.45
C ALA A 213 0.62 20.96 25.81
N TYR A 214 -0.27 20.63 24.87
CA TYR A 214 -1.72 20.59 24.99
C TYR A 214 -2.24 19.16 24.82
N GLN A 215 -1.96 18.28 25.78
CA GLN A 215 -2.69 17.03 25.89
C GLN A 215 -4.17 17.34 26.15
N PHE A 216 -5.09 16.70 25.41
CA PHE A 216 -6.50 16.72 25.79
C PHE A 216 -6.66 16.05 27.15
N THR A 217 -6.84 16.87 28.17
CA THR A 217 -7.23 16.45 29.51
C THR A 217 -8.69 16.80 29.69
N ILE A 218 -9.48 15.83 30.14
CA ILE A 218 -10.85 16.08 30.57
C ILE A 218 -10.78 16.78 31.94
N ASP A 219 -10.70 18.11 31.92
CA ASP A 219 -10.69 18.95 33.12
C ASP A 219 -12.06 19.58 33.43
N ASN A 220 -13.02 19.43 32.51
CA ASN A 220 -14.36 19.97 32.68
C ASN A 220 -15.18 19.06 33.62
N PRO A 221 -15.67 19.57 34.77
CA PRO A 221 -16.48 18.79 35.70
C PRO A 221 -17.71 18.13 35.07
N LYS A 222 -18.24 18.71 33.98
CA LYS A 222 -19.36 18.15 33.22
C LYS A 222 -19.06 16.83 32.53
N ALA A 223 -17.79 16.50 32.36
CA ALA A 223 -17.38 15.19 31.87
C ALA A 223 -17.65 14.04 32.85
N PHE A 224 -17.86 14.38 34.13
CA PHE A 224 -18.22 13.43 35.18
C PHE A 224 -19.69 13.62 35.65
N ALA A 225 -20.48 14.40 34.91
CA ALA A 225 -21.89 14.63 35.20
C ALA A 225 -22.77 13.42 34.81
N PRO A 226 -24.02 13.34 35.29
CA PRO A 226 -24.97 12.31 34.88
C PRO A 226 -25.13 12.26 33.35
N ALA A 227 -25.44 11.06 32.82
CA ALA A 227 -25.40 10.76 31.38
C ALA A 227 -26.15 11.77 30.49
N ALA A 228 -27.29 12.31 30.94
CA ALA A 228 -28.04 13.31 30.19
C ALA A 228 -27.31 14.65 30.05
N GLU A 229 -26.56 15.07 31.07
CA GLU A 229 -25.79 16.30 31.07
C GLU A 229 -24.46 16.12 30.32
N PHE A 230 -23.82 14.96 30.48
CA PHE A 230 -22.65 14.59 29.70
C PHE A 230 -22.95 14.59 28.19
N ALA A 231 -24.01 13.91 27.76
CA ALA A 231 -24.38 13.79 26.35
C ALA A 231 -24.79 15.12 25.69
N ALA A 232 -25.25 16.09 26.49
CA ALA A 232 -25.57 17.43 26.01
C ALA A 232 -24.37 18.40 26.02
N THR A 233 -23.21 17.98 26.55
CA THR A 233 -22.03 18.83 26.69
C THR A 233 -21.11 18.71 25.47
N SER A 234 -20.76 19.84 24.85
CA SER A 234 -19.75 19.91 23.80
C SER A 234 -18.35 20.14 24.39
N PHE A 235 -17.43 19.19 24.20
CA PHE A 235 -16.04 19.33 24.60
C PHE A 235 -15.23 19.93 23.45
N THR A 236 -14.79 21.18 23.59
CA THR A 236 -13.91 21.81 22.61
C THR A 236 -12.46 21.42 22.89
N THR A 237 -11.81 20.77 21.95
CA THR A 237 -10.37 20.47 22.01
C THR A 237 -9.59 21.34 21.02
N LYS A 238 -8.38 21.75 21.42
CA LYS A 238 -7.40 22.37 20.51
C LYS A 238 -6.56 21.33 19.78
N ASP A 239 -6.67 20.07 20.18
CA ASP A 239 -6.03 18.94 19.53
C ASP A 239 -6.78 18.61 18.23
N THR A 240 -6.21 19.03 17.11
CA THR A 240 -6.75 18.73 15.77
C THR A 240 -6.49 17.29 15.31
N ALA A 241 -5.72 16.50 16.07
CA ALA A 241 -5.47 15.08 15.81
C ALA A 241 -6.43 14.16 16.60
N ALA A 242 -7.10 14.69 17.63
CA ALA A 242 -8.24 14.02 18.26
C ALA A 242 -9.43 14.08 17.29
N LEU A 243 -9.66 12.98 16.56
CA LEU A 243 -10.82 12.83 15.69
C LEU A 243 -12.11 13.06 16.51
N HIS A 244 -12.97 13.95 15.98
CA HIS A 244 -14.28 14.32 16.55
C HIS A 244 -15.24 13.14 16.67
#